data_AF-A0A0S4JM94-F1
#
_entry.id   AF-A0A0S4JM94-F1
#
_cell.length_a   1.000
_cell.length_b   1.000
_cell.length_c   1.000
_cell.angle_alpha   90.00
_cell.angle_beta   90.00
_cell.angle_gamma   90.00
#
_symmetry.space_group_name_H-M   'P 1'
#
loop_
_entity.id
_entity.type
_entity.pdbx_description
1 polymer ?
#
loop_
_entity_poly.entity_id
_entity_poly.type
_entity_poly.pdbx_seq_one_letter_code
_entity_poly.pdbx_strand_id
1 'polypeptide(L)'
;MRVHLHVRDKVIAVECGDGSQQARWLGHVGVARYDDNFGKSLGAAKGVQKEGGVICEPTERICDVLEHDQHCFVILNDFAE
;
A
#
# COMPACT_ATOMS: atom_id res chain seq x y z
N MET A 1 0.14 11.38 9.92
CA MET A 1 0.93 10.93 8.75
C MET A 1 -0.03 10.50 7.67
N ARG A 2 0.17 11.00 6.45
CA ARG A 2 -0.60 10.65 5.26
C ARG A 2 0.38 10.13 4.22
N VAL A 3 -0.02 9.13 3.43
CA VAL A 3 0.75 8.62 2.29
C VAL A 3 -0.14 8.51 1.06
N HIS A 4 0.45 8.62 -0.13
CA HIS A 4 -0.25 8.49 -1.40
C HIS A 4 0.03 7.11 -2.00
N LEU A 5 -0.95 6.22 -1.89
CA LEU A 5 -0.81 4.83 -2.30
C LEU A 5 -1.37 4.64 -3.71
N HIS A 6 -0.48 4.34 -4.65
CA HIS A 6 -0.82 3.98 -6.03
C HIS A 6 -1.26 2.51 -6.10
N VAL A 7 -2.44 2.29 -6.65
CA VAL A 7 -3.00 0.96 -6.91
C VAL A 7 -3.53 0.96 -8.34
N ARG A 8 -2.83 0.26 -9.24
CA ARG A 8 -3.08 0.29 -10.70
C ARG A 8 -3.19 1.73 -11.23
N ASP A 9 -4.38 2.15 -11.64
CA ASP A 9 -4.73 3.43 -12.24
C ASP A 9 -5.21 4.49 -11.22
N LYS A 10 -5.32 4.14 -9.94
CA LYS A 10 -5.83 5.03 -8.89
C LYS A 10 -4.75 5.40 -7.88
N VAL A 11 -4.84 6.63 -7.38
CA VAL A 11 -4.05 7.12 -6.24
C VAL A 11 -4.98 7.34 -5.07
N ILE A 12 -4.70 6.66 -3.95
CA ILE A 12 -5.52 6.69 -2.74
C ILE A 12 -4.72 7.36 -1.64
N ALA A 13 -5.23 8.48 -1.11
CA ALA A 13 -4.68 9.09 0.10
C ALA A 13 -5.06 8.24 1.32
N VAL A 14 -4.05 7.80 2.07
CA VAL A 14 -4.25 6.98 3.27
C VAL A 14 -3.75 7.76 4.49
N GLU A 15 -4.67 8.07 5.39
CA GLU A 15 -4.33 8.56 6.73
C GLU A 15 -3.82 7.39 7.59
N CYS A 16 -2.58 7.47 8.04
CA CYS A 16 -1.90 6.47 8.87
C CYS A 16 -1.78 6.90 10.36
N GLY A 17 -2.40 8.02 10.75
CA GLY A 17 -2.27 8.53 12.12
C GLY A 17 -0.82 8.81 12.49
N ASP A 18 -0.29 8.13 13.52
CA ASP A 18 1.12 8.20 13.92
C ASP A 18 2.06 7.31 13.08
N GLY A 19 1.53 6.51 12.15
CA GLY A 19 2.29 5.59 11.30
C GLY A 19 2.80 4.34 12.01
N SER A 20 2.28 4.02 13.21
CA SER A 20 2.67 2.84 13.98
C SER A 20 2.29 1.49 13.37
N GLN A 21 1.38 1.50 12.39
CA GLN A 21 0.93 0.29 11.70
C GLN A 21 2.02 -0.26 10.77
N GLN A 22 1.97 -1.56 10.51
CA GLN A 22 2.95 -2.24 9.65
C GLN A 22 2.71 -1.96 8.15
N ALA A 23 3.76 -1.99 7.33
CA ALA A 23 3.67 -1.81 5.87
C ALA A 23 2.69 -2.80 5.21
N ARG A 24 2.55 -4.03 5.73
CA ARG A 24 1.54 -4.99 5.27
C ARG A 24 0.11 -4.44 5.35
N TRP A 25 -0.22 -3.72 6.42
CA TRP A 25 -1.54 -3.12 6.59
C TRP A 25 -1.82 -2.12 5.48
N LEU A 26 -0.82 -1.32 5.09
CA LEU A 26 -0.96 -0.32 4.03
C LEU A 26 -1.32 -0.97 2.69
N GLY A 27 -0.67 -2.09 2.35
CA GLY A 27 -0.99 -2.87 1.15
C GLY A 27 -2.44 -3.38 1.15
N HIS A 28 -2.89 -3.95 2.27
CA HIS A 28 -4.28 -4.41 2.41
C HIS A 28 -5.30 -3.26 2.31
N VAL A 29 -4.98 -2.10 2.90
CA VAL A 29 -5.83 -0.90 2.79
C VAL A 29 -5.94 -0.42 1.35
N GLY A 30 -4.83 -0.41 0.61
CA GLY A 30 -4.84 -0.05 -0.81
C GLY A 30 -5.76 -0.93 -1.63
N VAL A 31 -5.64 -2.26 -1.48
CA VAL A 31 -6.51 -3.22 -2.16
C VAL A 31 -7.98 -3.04 -1.77
N ALA A 32 -8.26 -2.93 -0.47
CA ALA A 32 -9.63 -2.80 0.04
C ALA A 32 -10.32 -1.48 -0.38
N ARG A 33 -9.55 -0.42 -0.64
CA ARG A 33 -10.07 0.89 -1.09
C ARG A 33 -10.07 1.08 -2.61
N TYR A 34 -9.41 0.20 -3.36
CA TYR A 34 -9.33 0.33 -4.82
C TYR A 34 -10.63 -0.03 -5.53
N ASP A 35 -11.30 -1.11 -5.11
CA ASP A 35 -12.58 -1.54 -5.66
C ASP A 35 -13.69 -1.48 -4.59
N ASP A 36 -14.93 -1.25 -5.03
CA ASP A 36 -16.13 -1.30 -4.16
C ASP A 36 -16.49 -2.74 -3.75
N ASN A 37 -15.65 -3.72 -4.10
CA ASN A 37 -15.83 -5.15 -3.90
C ASN A 37 -14.81 -5.73 -2.90
N PHE A 38 -14.17 -4.87 -2.11
CA PHE A 38 -13.21 -5.19 -1.05
C PHE A 38 -12.01 -6.06 -1.48
N GLY A 39 -11.49 -5.85 -2.69
CA GLY A 39 -10.28 -6.51 -3.18
C GLY A 39 -10.51 -7.82 -3.94
N LYS A 40 -11.76 -8.20 -4.20
CA LYS A 40 -12.07 -9.42 -4.96
C LYS A 40 -11.54 -9.40 -6.39
N SER A 41 -11.32 -8.22 -6.97
CA SER A 41 -10.80 -8.10 -8.35
C SER A 41 -9.27 -8.08 -8.43
N LEU A 42 -8.59 -7.73 -7.33
CA LEU A 42 -7.13 -7.58 -7.30
C LEU A 42 -6.40 -8.71 -6.58
N GLY A 43 -7.10 -9.50 -5.75
CA GLY A 43 -6.47 -10.49 -4.89
C GLY A 43 -5.72 -9.86 -3.73
N ALA A 44 -4.83 -10.62 -3.08
CA ALA A 44 -4.07 -10.13 -1.93
C ALA A 44 -2.89 -9.25 -2.36
N ALA A 45 -2.65 -8.17 -1.61
CA ALA A 45 -1.41 -7.39 -1.74
C ALA A 45 -0.21 -8.24 -1.30
N LYS A 46 0.83 -8.25 -2.14
CA LYS A 46 2.13 -8.88 -1.84
C LYS A 46 3.02 -7.97 -1.00
N GLY A 47 2.88 -6.64 -1.17
CA GLY A 47 3.65 -5.67 -0.42
C GLY A 47 3.40 -4.23 -0.87
N VAL A 48 4.24 -3.33 -0.37
CA VAL A 48 4.28 -1.92 -0.76
C VAL A 48 5.72 -1.57 -1.10
N GLN A 49 5.92 -0.80 -2.16
CA GLN A 49 7.22 -0.26 -2.53
C GLN A 49 7.20 1.26 -2.63
N LYS A 50 8.34 1.88 -2.37
CA LYS A 50 8.58 3.30 -2.59
C LYS A 50 8.83 3.59 -4.06
N GLU A 51 8.86 4.87 -4.41
CA GLU A 51 9.44 5.30 -5.68
C GLU A 51 10.88 4.79 -5.83
N GLY A 52 11.26 4.37 -7.04
CA GLY A 52 12.55 3.72 -7.30
C GLY A 52 12.59 2.21 -7.03
N GLY A 53 11.47 1.60 -6.59
CA GLY A 53 11.35 0.13 -6.47
C GLY A 53 11.86 -0.45 -5.16
N VAL A 54 12.13 0.37 -4.15
CA VAL A 54 12.55 -0.10 -2.82
C VAL A 54 11.33 -0.66 -2.09
N ILE A 55 11.34 -1.99 -1.86
CA ILE A 55 10.28 -2.69 -1.16
C ILE A 55 10.36 -2.38 0.34
N CYS A 56 9.23 -2.05 0.96
CA CYS A 56 9.12 -1.98 2.41
C CYS A 56 8.92 -3.39 2.96
N GLU A 57 9.68 -3.78 3.98
CA GLU A 57 9.48 -5.08 4.61
C GLU A 57 8.10 -5.10 5.28
N PRO A 58 7.31 -6.18 5.12
CA PRO A 58 5.91 -6.19 5.56
C PRO A 58 5.71 -5.89 7.05
N THR A 59 6.71 -6.17 7.89
CA THR A 59 6.67 -5.98 9.34
C THR A 59 7.18 -4.61 9.81
N GLU A 60 7.80 -3.82 8.93
CA GLU A 60 8.27 -2.48 9.28
C GLU A 60 7.11 -1.54 9.57
N ARG A 61 7.29 -0.63 10.53
CA ARG A 61 6.28 0.39 10.81
C ARG A 61 6.34 1.46 9.73
N ILE A 62 5.18 1.93 9.30
CA ILE A 62 5.05 2.94 8.25
C ILE A 62 5.87 4.20 8.58
N CYS A 63 5.86 4.67 9.83
CA CYS A 63 6.63 5.85 10.22
C CYS A 63 8.16 5.66 10.25
N ASP A 64 8.65 4.42 10.28
CA ASP A 64 10.10 4.15 10.22
C ASP A 64 10.62 4.12 8.78
N VAL A 65 9.74 3.84 7.81
CA VAL A 65 10.15 3.61 6.41
C VAL A 65 9.52 4.56 5.41
N LEU A 66 8.44 5.24 5.73
CA LEU A 66 7.78 6.19 4.84
C LEU A 66 7.73 7.58 5.46
N GLU A 67 7.69 8.59 4.60
CA GLU A 67 7.57 10.00 4.96
C GLU A 67 6.14 10.51 4.77
N HIS A 68 5.82 11.65 5.41
CA HIS A 68 4.55 12.33 5.19
C HIS A 68 4.40 12.75 3.73
N ASP A 69 3.22 12.52 3.15
CA ASP A 69 2.88 12.74 1.74
C ASP A 69 3.76 11.96 0.74
N GLN A 70 4.48 10.93 1.18
CA GLN A 70 5.25 10.09 0.27
C GLN A 70 4.34 9.24 -0.63
N HIS A 71 4.74 9.15 -1.90
CA HIS A 71 4.13 8.23 -2.86
C HIS A 71 4.73 6.82 -2.76
N CYS A 72 3.85 5.82 -2.74
CA CYS A 72 4.21 4.41 -2.69
C CYS A 72 3.24 3.58 -3.54
N PHE A 73 3.62 2.37 -3.92
CA PHE A 73 2.91 1.54 -4.88
C PHE A 73 2.60 0.18 -4.26
N VAL A 74 1.35 -0.27 -4.42
CA VAL A 74 0.98 -1.63 -4.02
C VAL A 74 1.53 -2.63 -5.02
N ILE A 75 2.21 -3.65 -4.52
CA ILE A 75 2.61 -4.82 -5.29
C ILE A 75 1.47 -5.84 -5.18
N LEU A 76 0.83 -6.16 -6.30
CA LEU A 76 -0.22 -7.17 -6.39
C LEU A 76 0.40 -8.50 -6.82
N ASN A 77 -0.26 -9.63 -6.50
CA ASN A 77 0.04 -10.87 -7.19
C ASN A 77 -0.61 -10.80 -8.58
N ASP A 78 0.18 -11.02 -9.63
CA ASP A 78 -0.42 -11.31 -10.93
C ASP A 78 -1.27 -12.57 -10.77
N PHE A 79 -2.52 -12.49 -11.22
CA PHE A 79 -3.28 -13.72 -11.45
C PHE A 79 -2.50 -14.49 -12.52
N ALA A 80 -2.03 -15.69 -12.18
CA ALA A 80 -1.65 -16.64 -13.21
C ALA A 80 -2.89 -16.86 -14.07
N GLU A 81 -2.83 -16.40 -15.33
CA GLU A 81 -3.79 -16.77 -16.36
C GLU A 81 -3.86 -18.29 -16.53
#